data_AF-A0A7X6TQT1-F1
#
_entry.id   AF-A0A7X6TQT1-F1
#
_cell.length_a   1.000
_cell.length_b   1.000
_cell.length_c   1.000
_cell.angle_alpha   90.00
_cell.angle_beta   90.00
_cell.angle_gamma   90.00
#
_symmetry.space_group_name_H-M   'P 1'
#
loop_
_entity.id
_entity.type
_entity.pdbx_description
1 polymer ?
#
loop_
_entity_poly.entity_id
_entity_poly.type
_entity_poly.pdbx_seq_one_letter_code
_entity_poly.pdbx_strand_id
1 'polypeptide(L)' 'IGINGMDLVEEIMYIFKSYGLRTEVIVASIRYRNHLTQAALAGADIATIPYKIIMDSLLHPLTDQGIEKFLSDWEKAKK' A
#
# COMPACT_ATOMS: atom_id res chain seq x y z
N ILE A 1 -21.50 -14.44 6.58
CA ILE A 1 -20.51 -13.87 7.53
C ILE A 1 -19.48 -13.14 6.67
N GLY A 2 -19.49 -11.81 6.67
CA GLY A 2 -18.63 -11.00 5.82
C GLY A 2 -18.43 -9.65 6.48
N ILE A 3 -17.46 -9.59 7.38
CA ILE A 3 -17.00 -8.35 8.00
C ILE A 3 -15.78 -7.90 7.21
N ASN A 4 -15.70 -6.62 6.87
CA ASN A 4 -14.51 -6.06 6.27
C ASN A 4 -13.38 -6.07 7.30
N GLY A 5 -12.34 -6.87 7.06
CA GLY A 5 -11.23 -7.00 8.00
C GLY A 5 -10.44 -5.71 8.21
N MET A 6 -10.53 -4.75 7.27
CA MET A 6 -9.81 -3.48 7.41
C MET A 6 -10.47 -2.52 8.41
N ASP A 7 -11.79 -2.60 8.60
CA ASP A 7 -12.49 -1.81 9.62
C ASP A 7 -11.95 -2.17 11.02
N LEU A 8 -11.70 -3.47 11.25
CA LEU A 8 -11.08 -3.95 12.50
C LEU A 8 -9.64 -3.42 12.67
N VAL A 9 -8.87 -3.35 11.59
CA VAL A 9 -7.50 -2.78 11.66
C VAL A 9 -7.57 -1.31 12.06
N GLU A 10 -8.47 -0.53 11.47
CA GLU A 10 -8.67 0.88 11.82
C GLU A 10 -9.05 1.07 13.29
N GLU A 11 -9.96 0.25 13.81
CA GLU A 11 -10.34 0.26 15.23
C GLU A 11 -9.16 -0.06 16.15
N ILE A 12 -8.37 -1.09 15.83
CA ILE A 12 -7.18 -1.47 16.61
C ILE A 12 -6.17 -0.32 16.63
N MET A 13 -5.88 0.28 15.47
CA MET A 13 -4.95 1.40 15.36
C MET A 13 -5.42 2.61 16.18
N TYR A 14 -6.72 2.92 16.11
CA TYR A 14 -7.32 3.98 16.91
C TYR A 14 -7.17 3.74 18.42
N ILE A 15 -7.45 2.51 18.88
CA ILE A 15 -7.31 2.13 20.30
C ILE A 15 -5.86 2.28 20.75
N PHE A 16 -4.91 1.74 19.98
CA PHE A 16 -3.50 1.73 20.36
C PHE A 16 -2.94 3.15 20.47
N LYS A 17 -3.28 4.00 19.50
CA LYS A 17 -2.93 5.42 19.52
C LYS A 17 -3.57 6.16 20.70
N SER A 18 -4.86 5.92 20.96
CA SER A 18 -5.62 6.63 22.01
C SER A 18 -5.10 6.33 23.41
N TYR A 19 -4.65 5.10 23.66
CA TYR A 19 -4.12 4.69 24.96
C TYR A 19 -2.58 4.73 25.04
N GLY A 20 -1.89 5.19 24.00
CA GLY A 20 -0.43 5.25 23.97
C GLY A 20 0.24 3.88 24.12
N LEU A 21 -0.39 2.82 23.60
CA LEU A 21 0.17 1.48 23.65
C LEU A 21 1.38 1.42 22.70
N ARG A 22 2.52 0.92 23.20
CA ARG A 22 3.78 0.83 22.44
C ARG A 22 3.88 -0.43 21.57
N THR A 23 2.88 -1.30 21.64
CA THR A 23 2.86 -2.55 20.86
C THR A 23 2.68 -2.21 19.39
N GLU A 24 3.52 -2.78 18.53
CA GLU A 24 3.40 -2.64 17.08
C GLU A 24 2.29 -3.55 16.53
N VAL A 25 1.52 -3.05 15.57
CA VAL A 25 0.46 -3.77 14.89
C VAL A 25 0.99 -4.36 13.60
N ILE A 26 0.95 -5.70 13.51
CA ILE A 26 1.30 -6.45 12.30
C ILE A 26 0.02 -6.86 11.57
N VAL A 27 -0.30 -6.16 10.47
CA VAL A 27 -1.41 -6.56 9.60
C VAL A 27 -0.98 -7.75 8.75
N ALA A 28 -1.75 -8.83 8.84
CA ALA A 28 -1.52 -10.07 8.11
C ALA A 28 -2.69 -10.42 7.18
N SER A 29 -2.50 -11.47 6.38
CA SER A 29 -3.51 -11.93 5.41
C SER A 29 -3.94 -10.85 4.40
N ILE A 30 -2.99 -10.03 3.94
CA ILE A 30 -3.19 -9.12 2.80
C ILE A 30 -3.38 -9.96 1.53
N ARG A 31 -4.55 -9.80 0.88
CA ARG A 31 -4.93 -10.58 -0.32
C ARG A 31 -4.97 -9.77 -1.61
N TYR A 32 -5.10 -8.45 -1.51
CA TYR A 32 -5.25 -7.54 -2.64
C TYR A 32 -4.46 -6.26 -2.39
N ARG A 33 -4.11 -5.54 -3.46
CA ARG A 33 -3.42 -4.23 -3.39
C ARG A 33 -4.18 -3.23 -2.51
N ASN A 34 -5.52 -3.28 -2.54
CA ASN A 34 -6.37 -2.47 -1.68
C ASN A 34 -6.09 -2.68 -0.18
N HIS A 35 -5.99 -3.93 0.29
CA HIS A 35 -5.70 -4.19 1.71
C HIS A 35 -4.37 -3.57 2.14
N LEU A 36 -3.37 -3.55 1.25
CA LEU A 36 -2.09 -2.91 1.51
C LEU A 36 -2.25 -1.40 1.68
N THR A 37 -2.96 -0.74 0.77
CA THR A 37 -3.25 0.70 0.86
C THR A 37 -4.05 1.03 2.12
N GLN A 38 -5.10 0.25 2.42
CA GLN A 38 -5.93 0.45 3.61
C GLN A 38 -5.14 0.24 4.91
N ALA A 39 -4.27 -0.77 4.98
CA ALA A 39 -3.42 -1.00 6.14
C ALA A 39 -2.47 0.19 6.40
N ALA A 40 -1.86 0.71 5.33
CA ALA A 40 -1.02 1.90 5.42
C ALA A 40 -1.81 3.14 5.85
N LEU A 41 -3.02 3.35 5.31
CA LEU A 41 -3.90 4.47 5.68
C LEU A 41 -4.37 4.39 7.13
N ALA A 42 -4.66 3.19 7.63
CA ALA A 42 -5.00 2.94 9.03
C ALA A 42 -3.83 3.24 9.99
N GLY A 43 -2.60 3.30 9.47
CA GLY A 43 -1.39 3.57 10.23
C GLY A 43 -0.71 2.33 10.78
N ALA A 44 -0.97 1.13 10.22
CA ALA A 44 -0.33 -0.10 10.64
C ALA A 44 1.20 0.00 10.62
N ASP A 45 1.86 -0.47 11.69
CA ASP A 45 3.32 -0.42 11.83
C ASP A 45 4.01 -1.37 10.87
N ILE A 46 3.46 -2.58 10.71
CA ILE A 46 4.05 -3.66 9.90
C ILE A 46 2.95 -4.34 9.07
N ALA A 47 3.28 -4.72 7.84
CA ALA A 47 2.42 -5.50 6.97
C ALA A 47 3.14 -6.76 6.45
N THR A 48 2.51 -7.93 6.60
CA THR A 48 2.99 -9.18 5.98
C THR A 48 2.25 -9.40 4.65
N ILE A 49 3.00 -9.33 3.55
CA ILE A 49 2.44 -9.21 2.20
C ILE A 49 2.96 -10.37 1.34
N PRO A 50 2.09 -11.10 0.61
CA PRO A 50 2.55 -12.07 -0.38
C PRO A 50 3.38 -11.38 -1.48
N TYR A 51 4.48 -12.01 -1.90
CA TYR A 51 5.41 -11.45 -2.90
C TYR A 51 4.72 -10.91 -4.16
N LYS A 52 3.72 -11.64 -4.68
CA LYS A 52 2.97 -11.22 -5.85
C LYS A 52 2.22 -9.90 -5.62
N ILE A 53 1.59 -9.72 -4.46
CA ILE A 53 0.81 -8.52 -4.15
C ILE A 53 1.72 -7.30 -4.02
N ILE A 54 2.89 -7.43 -3.38
CA ILE A 54 3.84 -6.31 -3.27
C ILE A 54 4.39 -5.92 -4.64
N MET A 55 4.78 -6.88 -5.49
CA MET A 55 5.27 -6.58 -6.84
C MET A 55 4.20 -5.95 -7.72
N ASP A 56 2.98 -6.48 -7.71
CA ASP A 56 1.86 -5.92 -8.47
C ASP A 56 1.47 -4.51 -7.98
N SER A 57 1.82 -4.13 -6.75
CA SER A 57 1.55 -2.79 -6.18
C SER A 57 2.53 -1.71 -6.67
N LEU A 58 3.67 -2.11 -7.23
CA LEU A 58 4.68 -1.18 -7.77
C LEU A 58 4.40 -0.79 -9.24
N LEU A 59 3.46 -1.47 -9.90
CA LEU A 59 3.18 -1.31 -11.32
C LEU A 59 1.95 -0.42 -11.55
N HIS A 60 2.10 0.58 -12.43
CA HIS A 60 0.98 1.41 -12.86
C HIS A 60 1.14 1.82 -14.34
N PRO A 61 0.12 1.64 -15.20
CA PRO A 61 0.23 1.91 -16.65
C PRO A 61 0.67 3.35 -16.99
N LEU A 62 0.24 4.33 -16.20
CA LEU A 62 0.65 5.73 -16.41
C LEU A 62 2.11 6.00 -16.04
N THR A 63 2.70 5.18 -15.15
CA THR A 63 4.13 5.29 -14.84
C THR A 63 4.96 4.88 -16.07
N ASP A 64 4.61 3.74 -16.67
CA ASP A 64 5.29 3.23 -17.86
C ASP A 64 5.15 4.22 -19.03
N GLN A 65 3.92 4.68 -19.29
CA GLN A 65 3.66 5.71 -20.32
C GLN A 65 4.42 7.02 -20.06
N GLY A 66 4.53 7.42 -18.78
CA GLY A 66 5.29 8.60 -18.39
C GLY A 66 6.77 8.47 -18.73
N ILE A 67 7.37 7.32 -18.38
CA ILE A 67 8.78 7.02 -18.68
C ILE A 67 9.04 7.04 -20.18
N GLU A 68 8.21 6.34 -20.97
CA GLU A 68 8.34 6.30 -22.43
C GLU A 68 8.27 7.71 -23.05
N LYS A 69 7.32 8.53 -22.58
CA LYS A 69 7.16 9.90 -23.06
C LYS A 69 8.39 10.76 -22.72
N PHE A 70 8.89 10.68 -21.48
CA PHE A 70 10.07 11.42 -21.09
C PHE A 70 11.30 11.04 -21.92
N LEU A 71 11.50 9.76 -22.21
CA LEU A 71 12.58 9.29 -23.07
C LEU A 71 12.44 9.82 -24.50
N SER A 72 11.23 9.79 -25.07
CA SER A 72 10.96 10.33 -26.40
C SER A 72 11.26 11.83 -26.51
N ASP A 73 10.82 12.60 -25.52
CA ASP A 73 11.01 14.05 -25.52
C ASP A 73 12.48 14.43 -25.31
N TRP A 74 13.21 13.66 -24.50
CA TRP A 74 14.65 13.82 -24.33
C TRP A 74 15.43 13.58 -25.62
N GLU A 75 15.12 12.53 -26.37
CA GLU A 75 15.78 12.23 -27.64
C GLU A 75 15.49 13.29 -28.72
N LYS A 76 14.29 13.90 -28.72
CA LYS A 76 13.98 15.02 -29.61
C LYS A 76 14.80 16.27 -29.30
N ALA A 77 15.08 16.53 -28.02
CA ALA A 77 15.82 17.71 -27.57
C ALA A 77 17.34 17.65 -27.87
N LYS A 78 17.89 16.47 -28.17
CA LYS A 78 19.31 16.29 -28.53
C LYS A 78 19.64 16.60 -30.00
N LYS A 79 18.62 16.82 -30.85
CA LYS A 79 18.78 17.20 -32.26
C LYS A 79 18.85 18.71 -32.42
#